data_AF-A0A8T4IRZ7-F1
#
_entry.id   AF-A0A8T4IRZ7-F1
#
_cell.length_a   1.000
_cell.length_b   1.000
_cell.length_c   1.000
_cell.angle_alpha   90.00
_cell.angle_beta   90.00
_cell.angle_gamma   90.00
#
_symmetry.space_group_name_H-M   'P 1'
#
loop_
_entity.id
_entity.type
_entity.pdbx_description
1 polymer ?
#
loop_
_entity_poly.entity_id
_entity_poly.type
_entity_poly.pdbx_seq_one_letter_code
_entity_poly.pdbx_strand_id
1 'polypeptide(L)'
;MMVAMAGQGDVASVTDWVPDGPSEPTGGERASRVFDLVGDPAVAEVCLPNRPESAGTARQLTQAVLQSSWALPSQLTEHAVLLVSELVGNAVRHTGAHVFGIRMLRRRGWIRVEIRDPSRGLPCLLPVHELDTSGRGLFLVDTLSDRWGVDLLPRGKTTWFEMRVADH
;
A
#
# COMPACT_ATOMS: atom_id res chain seq x y z
N MET A 1 22.51 59.96 -40.44
CA MET A 1 23.86 60.04 -39.85
C MET A 1 23.73 60.63 -38.45
N MET A 2 24.29 59.93 -37.45
CA MET A 2 24.49 60.32 -36.03
C MET A 2 23.31 60.78 -35.13
N VAL A 3 23.25 60.08 -33.99
CA VAL A 3 22.65 60.34 -32.67
C VAL A 3 23.31 61.60 -32.04
N ALA A 4 22.90 62.29 -30.96
CA ALA A 4 21.96 62.09 -29.85
C ALA A 4 21.54 63.48 -29.29
N MET A 5 20.74 63.69 -28.22
CA MET A 5 20.13 62.86 -27.14
C MET A 5 18.63 63.26 -27.01
N ALA A 6 17.78 62.94 -26.01
CA ALA A 6 17.81 62.16 -24.76
C ALA A 6 16.37 61.68 -24.42
N GLY A 7 16.16 60.88 -23.37
CA GLY A 7 14.82 60.56 -22.84
C GLY A 7 14.87 59.70 -21.56
N GLN A 8 14.13 60.10 -20.53
CA GLN A 8 14.13 59.48 -19.20
C GLN A 8 13.05 58.40 -19.08
N GLY A 9 13.41 57.22 -18.56
CA GLY A 9 12.51 56.24 -17.97
C GLY A 9 11.93 55.19 -18.93
N ASP A 10 12.14 53.91 -18.60
CA ASP A 10 11.01 53.06 -18.21
C ASP A 10 11.47 51.91 -17.29
N VAL A 11 10.56 51.41 -16.45
CA VAL A 11 10.88 50.42 -15.40
C VAL A 11 10.51 49.01 -15.89
N ALA A 12 11.42 48.36 -16.61
CA ALA A 12 11.18 47.04 -17.17
C ALA A 12 11.25 45.93 -16.09
N SER A 13 10.08 45.38 -15.80
CA SER A 13 9.74 44.21 -14.99
C SER A 13 10.87 43.23 -14.63
N VAL A 14 11.03 42.97 -13.34
CA VAL A 14 11.64 41.75 -12.82
C VAL A 14 10.83 40.55 -13.35
N THR A 15 11.46 39.73 -14.18
CA THR A 15 10.96 38.38 -14.46
C THR A 15 11.37 37.46 -13.32
N ASP A 16 10.39 37.06 -12.51
CA ASP A 16 10.58 36.04 -11.47
C ASP A 16 10.93 34.70 -12.12
N TRP A 17 12.23 34.42 -12.22
CA TRP A 17 12.74 33.09 -12.47
C TRP A 17 12.51 32.25 -11.21
N VAL A 18 11.43 31.46 -11.20
CA VAL A 18 11.25 30.39 -10.22
C VAL A 18 12.13 29.22 -10.65
N PRO A 19 13.16 28.82 -9.88
CA PRO A 19 13.91 27.62 -10.20
C PRO A 19 13.00 26.40 -9.99
N ASP A 20 12.98 25.48 -10.95
CA ASP A 20 12.35 24.17 -10.76
C ASP A 20 12.96 23.49 -9.53
N GLY A 21 12.18 23.45 -8.44
CA GLY A 21 12.47 22.57 -7.32
C GLY A 21 12.43 21.11 -7.80
N PRO A 22 13.11 20.17 -7.10
CA PRO A 22 13.09 18.77 -7.50
C PRO A 22 11.65 18.29 -7.58
N SER A 23 11.22 17.93 -8.79
CA SER A 23 9.85 17.50 -9.08
C SER A 23 9.48 16.37 -8.13
N GLU A 24 8.36 16.50 -7.41
CA GLU A 24 7.89 15.41 -6.56
C GLU A 24 7.71 14.16 -7.44
N PRO A 25 8.37 13.02 -7.13
CA PRO A 25 8.32 11.86 -8.00
C PRO A 25 6.88 11.40 -8.13
N THR A 26 6.44 11.17 -9.35
CA THR A 26 5.05 10.78 -9.63
C THR A 26 4.72 9.44 -8.98
N GLY A 27 3.43 9.14 -8.77
CA GLY A 27 3.01 7.91 -8.09
C GLY A 27 3.61 6.63 -8.69
N GLY A 28 3.78 6.57 -10.02
CA GLY A 28 4.42 5.46 -10.72
C GLY A 28 5.93 5.33 -10.46
N GLU A 29 6.66 6.45 -10.34
CA GLU A 29 8.09 6.41 -10.01
C GLU A 29 8.33 5.97 -8.56
N ARG A 30 7.44 6.37 -7.63
CA ARG A 30 7.46 5.87 -6.24
C ARG A 30 7.17 4.36 -6.21
N ALA A 31 6.18 3.90 -6.98
CA ALA A 31 5.83 2.48 -7.09
C ALA A 31 7.01 1.62 -7.60
N SER A 32 7.64 2.01 -8.72
CA SER A 32 8.79 1.27 -9.27
C SER A 32 9.91 1.11 -8.24
N ARG A 33 10.31 2.21 -7.58
CA ARG A 33 11.39 2.19 -6.58
C ARG A 33 11.10 1.26 -5.40
N VAL A 34 9.84 1.08 -5.01
CA VAL A 34 9.48 0.14 -3.93
C VAL A 34 9.57 -1.31 -4.42
N PHE A 35 9.15 -1.61 -5.66
CA PHE A 35 9.33 -2.95 -6.24
C PHE A 35 10.81 -3.31 -6.45
N ASP A 36 11.65 -2.37 -6.89
CA ASP A 36 13.09 -2.59 -7.08
C ASP A 36 13.82 -2.92 -5.77
N LEU A 37 13.31 -2.40 -4.63
CA LEU A 37 13.94 -2.55 -3.33
C LEU A 37 13.49 -3.82 -2.56
N VAL A 38 12.27 -4.31 -2.80
CA VAL A 38 11.65 -5.37 -1.98
C VAL A 38 10.96 -6.48 -2.80
N GLY A 39 10.77 -6.28 -4.10
CA GLY A 39 10.05 -7.18 -5.01
C GLY A 39 8.59 -6.81 -5.25
N ASP A 40 8.01 -7.34 -6.34
CA ASP A 40 6.59 -7.18 -6.67
C ASP A 40 5.76 -8.36 -6.13
N PRO A 41 4.83 -8.13 -5.16
CA PRO A 41 4.02 -9.19 -4.59
C PRO A 41 2.91 -9.70 -5.53
N ALA A 42 2.66 -9.04 -6.68
CA ALA A 42 1.82 -9.57 -7.76
C ALA A 42 2.50 -10.73 -8.52
N VAL A 43 3.84 -10.78 -8.51
CA VAL A 43 4.65 -11.80 -9.20
C VAL A 43 5.05 -12.92 -8.23
N ALA A 44 5.64 -12.58 -7.09
CA ALA A 44 6.19 -13.51 -6.12
C ALA A 44 5.65 -13.27 -4.69
N GLU A 45 6.03 -14.12 -3.73
CA GLU A 45 5.84 -13.77 -2.32
C GLU A 45 7.00 -12.85 -1.90
N VAL A 46 6.68 -11.69 -1.32
CA VAL A 46 7.65 -10.71 -0.81
C VAL A 46 7.79 -10.87 0.69
N CYS A 47 8.97 -11.22 1.17
CA CYS A 47 9.26 -11.39 2.59
C CYS A 47 9.65 -10.06 3.25
N LEU A 48 8.91 -9.64 4.27
CA LEU A 48 9.17 -8.44 5.07
C LEU A 48 9.60 -8.82 6.51
N PRO A 49 10.47 -8.04 7.17
CA PRO A 49 10.75 -8.18 8.59
C PRO A 49 9.45 -8.00 9.41
N ASN A 50 9.25 -8.83 10.43
CA ASN A 50 8.06 -8.72 11.27
C ASN A 50 8.23 -7.63 12.33
N ARG A 51 8.13 -6.36 11.91
CA ARG A 51 8.25 -5.16 12.75
C ARG A 51 7.18 -4.13 12.39
N PRO A 52 6.81 -3.20 13.30
CA PRO A 52 5.76 -2.21 13.05
C PRO A 52 5.97 -1.36 11.78
N GLU A 53 7.21 -1.05 11.43
CA GLU A 53 7.57 -0.23 10.27
C GLU A 53 7.17 -0.92 8.95
N SER A 54 7.18 -2.26 8.92
CA SER A 54 6.88 -3.05 7.72
C SER A 54 5.39 -2.99 7.33
N ALA A 55 4.51 -2.53 8.22
CA ALA A 55 3.14 -2.17 7.85
C ALA A 55 3.12 -0.98 6.86
N GLY A 56 4.07 -0.03 6.98
CA GLY A 56 4.25 1.05 6.01
C GLY A 56 4.65 0.54 4.63
N THR A 57 5.65 -0.36 4.58
CA THR A 57 6.11 -1.00 3.34
C THR A 57 4.99 -1.85 2.70
N ALA A 58 4.26 -2.63 3.48
CA ALA A 58 3.14 -3.44 2.99
C ALA A 58 2.01 -2.57 2.39
N ARG A 59 1.69 -1.43 3.01
CA ARG A 59 0.75 -0.44 2.42
C ARG A 59 1.25 0.10 1.08
N GLN A 60 2.51 0.51 1.02
CA GLN A 60 3.12 1.07 -0.20
C GLN A 60 3.13 0.05 -1.35
N LEU A 61 3.54 -1.19 -1.08
CA LEU A 61 3.47 -2.31 -2.04
C LEU A 61 2.04 -2.56 -2.52
N THR A 62 1.07 -2.60 -1.60
CA THR A 62 -0.36 -2.80 -1.92
C THR A 62 -0.89 -1.70 -2.82
N GLN A 63 -0.62 -0.44 -2.47
CA GLN A 63 -1.04 0.71 -3.27
C GLN A 63 -0.40 0.70 -4.67
N ALA A 64 0.91 0.42 -4.75
CA ALA A 64 1.65 0.34 -6.00
C ALA A 64 1.09 -0.75 -6.94
N VAL A 65 0.83 -1.95 -6.43
CA VAL A 65 0.25 -3.05 -7.24
C VAL A 65 -1.15 -2.68 -7.73
N LEU A 66 -2.02 -2.21 -6.85
CA LEU A 66 -3.42 -1.95 -7.22
C LEU A 66 -3.54 -0.77 -8.18
N GLN A 67 -2.81 0.33 -7.96
CA GLN A 67 -2.92 1.54 -8.78
C GLN A 67 -2.06 1.48 -10.04
N SER A 68 -0.79 1.07 -9.94
CA SER A 68 0.15 1.11 -11.07
C SER A 68 0.14 -0.18 -11.89
N SER A 69 0.22 -1.34 -11.24
CA SER A 69 0.32 -2.63 -11.95
C SER A 69 -1.05 -3.14 -12.44
N TRP A 70 -2.13 -2.87 -11.70
CA TRP A 70 -3.47 -3.39 -12.00
C TRP A 70 -4.51 -2.32 -12.40
N ALA A 71 -4.20 -1.02 -12.26
CA ALA A 71 -5.08 0.09 -12.62
C ALA A 71 -6.51 -0.01 -12.03
N LEU A 72 -6.61 -0.39 -10.75
CA LEU A 72 -7.89 -0.52 -10.03
C LEU A 72 -8.35 0.80 -9.40
N PRO A 73 -9.66 0.96 -9.11
CA PRO A 73 -10.22 2.17 -8.51
C PRO A 73 -9.56 2.55 -7.18
N SER A 74 -9.50 3.87 -6.90
CA SER A 74 -8.92 4.43 -5.67
C SER A 74 -9.59 3.89 -4.41
N GLN A 75 -10.93 3.91 -4.34
CA GLN A 75 -11.70 3.43 -3.18
C GLN A 75 -11.40 1.96 -2.84
N LEU A 76 -11.30 1.10 -3.86
CA LEU A 76 -10.94 -0.31 -3.67
C LEU A 76 -9.50 -0.45 -3.17
N THR A 77 -8.59 0.40 -3.66
CA THR A 77 -7.21 0.48 -3.18
C THR A 77 -7.14 0.91 -1.72
N GLU A 78 -7.87 1.94 -1.32
CA GLU A 78 -7.93 2.44 0.06
C GLU A 78 -8.42 1.36 1.03
N HIS A 79 -9.49 0.65 0.68
CA HIS A 79 -9.98 -0.49 1.46
C HIS A 79 -8.92 -1.61 1.56
N ALA A 80 -8.31 -2.04 0.44
CA ALA A 80 -7.28 -3.08 0.45
C ALA A 80 -6.04 -2.70 1.28
N VAL A 81 -5.60 -1.43 1.21
CA VAL A 81 -4.48 -0.88 1.99
C VAL A 81 -4.79 -0.86 3.50
N LEU A 82 -6.04 -0.57 3.88
CA LEU A 82 -6.51 -0.68 5.25
C LEU A 82 -6.49 -2.14 5.72
N LEU A 83 -7.08 -3.08 4.96
CA LEU A 83 -7.13 -4.49 5.34
C LEU A 83 -5.75 -5.14 5.44
N VAL A 84 -4.81 -4.79 4.55
CA VAL A 84 -3.41 -5.20 4.66
C VAL A 84 -2.77 -4.66 5.94
N SER A 85 -3.06 -3.41 6.33
CA SER A 85 -2.54 -2.85 7.58
C SER A 85 -3.03 -3.61 8.81
N GLU A 86 -4.27 -4.06 8.82
CA GLU A 86 -4.83 -4.84 9.93
C GLU A 86 -4.28 -6.27 9.97
N LEU A 87 -4.15 -6.96 8.82
CA LEU A 87 -3.54 -8.29 8.77
C LEU A 87 -2.06 -8.28 9.14
N VAL A 88 -1.29 -7.30 8.66
CA VAL A 88 0.12 -7.12 9.05
C VAL A 88 0.23 -6.68 10.51
N GLY A 89 -0.65 -5.81 10.98
CA GLY A 89 -0.73 -5.42 12.39
C GLY A 89 -0.95 -6.62 13.32
N ASN A 90 -1.83 -7.56 12.93
CA ASN A 90 -2.01 -8.81 13.64
C ASN A 90 -0.76 -9.72 13.57
N ALA A 91 -0.10 -9.80 12.42
CA ALA A 91 1.14 -10.57 12.27
C ALA A 91 2.28 -10.03 13.16
N VAL A 92 2.44 -8.71 13.24
CA VAL A 92 3.47 -8.06 14.09
C VAL A 92 3.17 -8.24 15.58
N ARG A 93 1.89 -8.12 16.00
CA ARG A 93 1.52 -8.17 17.43
C ARG A 93 1.49 -9.57 18.04
N HIS A 94 1.14 -10.61 17.28
CA HIS A 94 0.68 -11.88 17.87
C HIS A 94 1.51 -13.13 17.55
N THR A 95 2.51 -13.04 16.67
CA THR A 95 3.10 -14.24 16.05
C THR A 95 4.49 -14.58 16.56
N GLY A 96 5.24 -13.58 17.04
CA GLY A 96 6.65 -13.70 17.43
C GLY A 96 7.61 -14.10 16.29
N ALA A 97 7.11 -14.21 15.05
CA ALA A 97 7.93 -14.54 13.89
C ALA A 97 8.94 -13.43 13.58
N HIS A 98 10.06 -13.74 12.93
CA HIS A 98 11.04 -12.73 12.47
C HIS A 98 10.68 -12.11 11.13
N VAL A 99 9.91 -12.81 10.29
CA VAL A 99 9.48 -12.39 8.96
C VAL A 99 8.04 -12.84 8.67
N PHE A 100 7.36 -12.11 7.80
CA PHE A 100 6.10 -12.51 7.17
C PHE A 100 6.20 -12.30 5.65
N GLY A 101 5.42 -13.04 4.87
CA GLY A 101 5.30 -12.87 3.43
C GLY A 101 4.04 -12.09 3.06
N ILE A 102 4.10 -11.27 2.01
CA ILE A 102 2.93 -10.72 1.32
C ILE A 102 2.89 -11.21 -0.13
N ARG A 103 1.73 -11.68 -0.58
CA ARG A 103 1.45 -12.05 -1.97
C ARG A 103 0.10 -11.49 -2.41
N MET A 104 -0.01 -11.12 -3.67
CA MET A 104 -1.21 -10.53 -4.25
C MET A 104 -1.55 -11.28 -5.54
N LEU A 105 -2.81 -11.68 -5.71
CA LEU A 105 -3.28 -12.40 -6.88
C LEU A 105 -4.49 -11.69 -7.49
N ARG A 106 -4.43 -11.39 -8.79
CA ARG A 106 -5.59 -10.95 -9.57
C ARG A 106 -6.14 -12.11 -10.38
N ARG A 107 -7.46 -12.22 -10.42
CA ARG A 107 -8.25 -13.10 -11.30
C ARG A 107 -9.39 -12.29 -11.91
N ARG A 108 -10.20 -12.90 -12.79
CA ARG A 108 -11.40 -12.25 -13.32
C ARG A 108 -12.40 -12.03 -12.19
N GLY A 109 -12.92 -10.82 -12.08
CA GLY A 109 -13.89 -10.41 -11.06
C GLY A 109 -13.39 -10.29 -9.62
N TRP A 110 -12.13 -10.65 -9.28
CA TRP A 110 -11.61 -10.48 -7.92
C TRP A 110 -10.08 -10.33 -7.81
N ILE A 111 -9.66 -9.69 -6.72
CA ILE A 111 -8.30 -9.73 -6.18
C ILE A 111 -8.27 -10.48 -4.85
N ARG A 112 -7.11 -11.06 -4.53
CA ARG A 112 -6.82 -11.71 -3.25
C ARG A 112 -5.49 -11.23 -2.73
N VAL A 113 -5.44 -10.89 -1.45
CA VAL A 113 -4.19 -10.52 -0.76
C VAL A 113 -3.95 -11.51 0.36
N GLU A 114 -2.71 -12.00 0.41
CA GLU A 114 -2.27 -13.10 1.26
C GLU A 114 -1.12 -12.62 2.15
N ILE A 115 -1.29 -12.74 3.47
CA ILE A 115 -0.25 -12.52 4.47
C ILE A 115 0.17 -13.88 5.01
N ARG A 116 1.34 -14.35 4.60
CA ARG A 116 1.93 -15.61 5.02
C ARG A 116 2.74 -15.43 6.30
N ASP A 117 2.45 -16.23 7.31
CA ASP A 117 3.13 -16.19 8.60
C ASP A 117 3.61 -17.60 8.99
N PRO A 118 4.90 -17.81 9.30
CA PRO A 118 5.39 -19.12 9.76
C PRO A 118 4.82 -19.59 11.10
N SER A 119 4.18 -18.70 11.90
CA SER A 119 3.54 -19.07 13.17
C SER A 119 2.20 -19.80 12.99
N ARG A 120 1.88 -20.66 13.96
CA ARG A 120 0.63 -21.45 14.00
C ARG A 120 -0.53 -20.77 14.75
N GLY A 121 -0.31 -19.60 15.36
CA GLY A 121 -1.38 -18.90 16.10
C GLY A 121 -2.45 -18.40 15.14
N LEU A 122 -3.71 -18.82 15.32
CA LEU A 122 -4.80 -18.35 14.47
C LEU A 122 -5.19 -16.89 14.83
N PRO A 123 -5.56 -16.05 13.83
CA PRO A 123 -6.17 -14.75 14.11
C PRO A 123 -7.54 -14.97 14.77
N CYS A 124 -7.72 -14.43 15.98
CA CYS A 124 -8.99 -14.53 16.72
C CYS A 124 -9.83 -13.27 16.49
N LEU A 125 -11.03 -13.42 15.91
CA LEU A 125 -12.07 -12.39 16.00
C LEU A 125 -12.38 -12.14 17.48
N LEU A 126 -11.97 -10.97 17.99
CA LEU A 126 -12.40 -10.48 19.29
C LEU A 126 -13.67 -9.65 19.09
N PRO A 127 -14.67 -9.74 20.00
CA PRO A 127 -15.78 -8.79 19.99
C PRO A 127 -15.23 -7.38 20.22
N VAL A 128 -15.67 -6.43 19.38
CA VAL A 128 -15.20 -5.05 19.37
C VAL A 128 -16.32 -4.15 19.90
N HIS A 129 -16.04 -3.33 20.91
CA HIS A 129 -16.95 -2.24 21.28
C HIS A 129 -16.59 -0.94 20.54
N GLU A 130 -17.58 -0.07 20.36
CA GLU A 130 -17.49 1.15 19.54
C GLU A 130 -16.41 2.15 19.99
N LEU A 131 -15.90 2.02 21.21
CA LEU A 131 -14.84 2.85 21.80
C LEU A 131 -13.46 2.18 21.81
N ASP A 132 -13.35 0.89 21.46
CA ASP A 132 -12.07 0.17 21.52
C ASP A 132 -11.15 0.64 20.39
N THR A 133 -9.98 1.17 20.73
CA THR A 133 -8.92 1.53 19.77
C THR A 133 -8.05 0.34 19.35
N SER A 134 -8.32 -0.85 19.89
CA SER A 134 -7.67 -2.12 19.54
C SER A 134 -8.72 -3.18 19.19
N GLY A 135 -8.31 -4.32 18.64
CA GLY A 135 -9.23 -5.42 18.28
C GLY A 135 -10.03 -5.24 16.98
N ARG A 136 -10.19 -4.01 16.45
CA ARG A 136 -10.96 -3.74 15.21
C ARG A 136 -10.47 -4.45 13.95
N GLY A 137 -9.23 -4.92 13.93
CA GLY A 137 -8.57 -5.30 12.67
C GLY A 137 -9.29 -6.40 11.89
N LEU A 138 -9.71 -7.48 12.57
CA LEU A 138 -10.46 -8.54 11.90
C LEU A 138 -11.92 -8.17 11.65
N PHE A 139 -12.51 -7.29 12.46
CA PHE A 139 -13.85 -6.73 12.18
C PHE A 139 -13.85 -5.90 10.88
N LEU A 140 -12.81 -5.09 10.65
CA LEU A 140 -12.65 -4.35 9.40
C LEU A 140 -12.47 -5.29 8.20
N VAL A 141 -11.66 -6.35 8.34
CA VAL A 141 -11.49 -7.39 7.31
C VAL A 141 -12.83 -8.09 7.01
N ASP A 142 -13.59 -8.48 8.04
CA ASP A 142 -14.89 -9.11 7.91
C ASP A 142 -15.95 -8.19 7.25
N THR A 143 -15.88 -6.89 7.54
CA THR A 143 -16.85 -5.89 7.04
C THR A 143 -16.56 -5.42 5.60
N LEU A 144 -15.29 -5.32 5.21
CA LEU A 144 -14.89 -4.66 3.95
C LEU A 144 -14.39 -5.63 2.85
N SER A 145 -14.19 -6.91 3.17
CA SER A 145 -13.87 -7.95 2.17
C SER A 145 -15.13 -8.69 1.73
N ASP A 146 -15.12 -9.23 0.50
CA ASP A 146 -16.19 -10.15 0.06
C ASP A 146 -16.06 -11.52 0.71
N ARG A 147 -14.81 -11.95 0.97
CA ARG A 147 -14.45 -13.19 1.65
C ARG A 147 -13.11 -12.99 2.33
N TRP A 148 -12.91 -13.63 3.47
CA TRP A 148 -11.60 -13.76 4.09
C TRP A 148 -11.45 -15.13 4.75
N GLY A 149 -10.23 -15.47 5.15
CA GLY A 149 -9.98 -16.75 5.80
C GLY A 149 -8.53 -16.96 6.20
N VAL A 150 -8.26 -18.20 6.63
CA VAL A 150 -6.93 -18.65 7.07
C VAL A 150 -6.67 -20.04 6.51
N ASP A 151 -5.69 -20.15 5.63
CA ASP A 151 -5.25 -21.43 5.09
C ASP A 151 -4.10 -21.95 5.99
N LEU A 152 -4.34 -23.07 6.68
CA LEU A 152 -3.32 -23.71 7.50
C LEU A 152 -2.29 -24.44 6.64
N LEU A 153 -1.01 -24.20 6.90
CA LEU A 153 0.11 -24.79 6.17
C LEU A 153 0.95 -25.68 7.11
N PRO A 154 1.71 -26.67 6.59
CA PRO A 154 2.60 -27.49 7.44
C PRO A 154 3.59 -26.67 8.28
N ARG A 155 4.01 -25.51 7.73
CA ARG A 155 4.92 -24.53 8.33
C ARG A 155 4.28 -23.13 8.34
N GLY A 156 3.24 -22.98 9.16
CA GLY A 156 2.58 -21.71 9.45
C GLY A 156 1.15 -21.64 8.92
N LYS A 157 0.74 -20.45 8.47
CA LYS A 157 -0.56 -20.19 7.86
C LYS A 157 -0.45 -19.08 6.81
N THR A 158 -1.50 -18.94 6.02
CA THR A 158 -1.76 -17.75 5.21
C THR A 158 -3.08 -17.17 5.64
N THR A 159 -3.08 -15.96 6.21
CA THR A 159 -4.32 -15.19 6.42
C THR A 159 -4.57 -14.38 5.16
N TRP A 160 -5.80 -14.39 4.64
CA TRP A 160 -6.10 -13.81 3.34
C TRP A 160 -7.46 -13.11 3.32
N PHE A 161 -7.62 -12.16 2.40
CA PHE A 161 -8.90 -11.59 2.03
C PHE A 161 -9.05 -11.49 0.51
N GLU A 162 -10.29 -11.49 0.03
CA GLU A 162 -10.69 -11.33 -1.36
C GLU A 162 -11.65 -10.15 -1.50
N MET A 163 -11.50 -9.39 -2.58
CA MET A 163 -12.40 -8.28 -2.93
C MET A 163 -12.78 -8.40 -4.40
N ARG A 164 -14.07 -8.21 -4.70
CA ARG A 164 -14.56 -8.11 -6.07
C ARG A 164 -13.97 -6.89 -6.76
N VAL A 165 -13.53 -7.09 -7.99
CA VAL A 165 -13.23 -5.99 -8.92
C VAL A 165 -14.26 -6.00 -10.03
N ALA A 166 -14.65 -4.82 -10.51
CA ALA A 166 -15.35 -4.75 -11.78
C ALA A 166 -14.39 -5.23 -12.88
N ASP A 167 -14.82 -6.20 -13.69
CA ASP A 167 -14.17 -6.47 -14.96
C ASP A 167 -14.53 -5.32 -15.92
N HIS A 168 -13.50 -4.65 -16.46
CA HIS A 168 -13.60 -3.62 -17.49
C HIS A 168 -13.30 -4.23 -18.87
#